data_AF-A0A6M0AVL0-F1
#
_entry.id   AF-A0A6M0AVL0-F1
#
_cell.length_a   1.000
_cell.length_b   1.000
_cell.length_c   1.000
_cell.angle_alpha   90.00
_cell.angle_beta   90.00
_cell.angle_gamma   90.00
#
_symmetry.space_group_name_H-M   'P 1'
#
loop_
_entity.id
_entity.type
_entity.pdbx_description
1 polymer ?
#
loop_
_entity_poly.entity_id
_entity_poly.type
_entity_poly.pdbx_seq_one_letter_code
_entity_poly.pdbx_strand_id
1 'polypeptide(L)'
;DHCENLQDRFAILDGQQNPTTLDRDSIKGSTRDSNYAALYFPWITVFDPAQQILNPSSNGSIFLPPSGHMAGVYARVDGERGVFKAPANEVIRGALDLEYNLTRAEQDGLNPLGINIIRSFKGNIKVWGARTLGGDDNGEYKYISTRRYFNFLRESIDEGTQFAVFEPNNLALWQRIKRTVGDFLLNQWRDGALFGATPEQAFFVKCDAETNPKEVREAGEVVALIGVAIVKPAEFVIFRIQQMAGE
;
A
#
# COMPACT_ATOMS: atom_id res chain seq x y z
N ASP A 1 -2.59 8.26 -14.08
CA ASP A 1 -3.34 7.74 -15.23
C ASP A 1 -3.14 6.24 -15.42
N HIS A 2 -1.94 5.76 -15.79
CA HIS A 2 -1.70 4.32 -16.01
C HIS A 2 -2.17 3.40 -14.86
N CYS A 3 -1.79 3.73 -13.62
CA CYS A 3 -2.18 2.95 -12.44
C CYS A 3 -3.68 3.03 -12.13
N GLU A 4 -4.33 4.18 -12.41
CA GLU A 4 -5.77 4.36 -12.18
C GLU A 4 -6.62 3.62 -13.20
N ASN A 5 -6.14 3.54 -14.45
CA ASN A 5 -6.86 2.88 -15.54
C ASN A 5 -6.82 1.35 -15.41
N LEU A 6 -5.66 0.79 -15.06
CA LEU A 6 -5.50 -0.67 -14.97
C LEU A 6 -5.87 -1.23 -13.59
N GLN A 7 -5.82 -0.41 -12.53
CA GLN A 7 -6.26 -0.77 -11.17
C GLN A 7 -5.56 -1.97 -10.50
N ASP A 8 -4.48 -2.45 -11.10
CA ASP A 8 -3.57 -3.53 -10.69
C ASP A 8 -2.21 -2.99 -10.20
N ARG A 9 -1.85 -1.75 -10.56
CA ARG A 9 -0.53 -1.14 -10.32
C ARG A 9 -0.57 -0.03 -9.28
N PHE A 10 0.58 0.25 -8.68
CA PHE A 10 0.75 1.31 -7.68
C PHE A 10 2.03 2.09 -7.95
N ALA A 11 1.95 3.41 -8.02
CA ALA A 11 3.09 4.28 -8.27
C ALA A 11 3.81 4.67 -6.97
N ILE A 12 5.12 4.48 -6.92
CA ILE A 12 5.98 4.98 -5.85
C ILE A 12 6.72 6.19 -6.40
N LEU A 13 6.47 7.36 -5.81
CA LEU A 13 6.91 8.64 -6.31
C LEU A 13 7.84 9.32 -5.32
N ASP A 14 8.68 10.20 -5.86
CA ASP A 14 9.66 10.98 -5.13
C ASP A 14 9.14 12.40 -4.93
N GLY A 15 9.35 12.95 -3.73
CA GLY A 15 9.27 14.39 -3.54
C GLY A 15 10.39 15.10 -4.31
N GLN A 16 10.14 16.36 -4.66
CA GLN A 16 11.14 17.20 -5.30
C GLN A 16 12.39 17.31 -4.42
N GLN A 17 13.57 17.21 -5.05
CA GLN A 17 14.84 17.51 -4.41
C GLN A 17 14.98 19.03 -4.26
N ASN A 18 15.50 19.51 -3.13
CA ASN A 18 15.62 20.95 -2.85
C ASN A 18 14.32 21.78 -3.08
N PRO A 19 13.19 21.44 -2.46
CA PRO A 19 11.96 22.21 -2.61
C PRO A 19 12.14 23.63 -2.04
N THR A 20 11.45 24.61 -2.62
CA THR A 20 11.52 26.03 -2.16
C THR A 20 11.13 26.18 -0.69
N THR A 21 10.17 25.38 -0.25
CA THR A 21 9.64 25.32 1.12
C THR A 21 9.34 23.87 1.50
N LEU A 22 9.34 23.55 2.79
CA LEU A 22 8.97 22.23 3.31
C LEU A 22 7.44 22.10 3.50
N ASP A 23 6.68 22.54 2.49
CA ASP A 23 5.24 22.33 2.42
C ASP A 23 4.90 21.30 1.34
N ARG A 24 3.64 20.87 1.34
CA ARG A 24 3.15 19.85 0.43
C ARG A 24 3.36 20.24 -1.03
N ASP A 25 3.04 21.47 -1.42
CA ASP A 25 2.96 21.83 -2.83
C ASP A 25 4.36 21.95 -3.44
N SER A 26 5.33 22.50 -2.68
CA SER A 26 6.74 22.50 -3.07
C SER A 26 7.33 21.09 -3.13
N ILE A 27 7.01 20.21 -2.17
CA ILE A 27 7.50 18.81 -2.15
C ILE A 27 6.88 17.98 -3.27
N LYS A 28 5.57 18.13 -3.52
CA LYS A 28 4.81 17.35 -4.51
C LYS A 28 5.07 17.83 -5.95
N GLY A 29 5.36 19.12 -6.10
CA GLY A 29 5.45 19.78 -7.39
C GLY A 29 4.14 19.65 -8.18
N SER A 30 4.25 19.38 -9.48
CA SER A 30 3.10 19.23 -10.38
C SER A 30 2.41 17.85 -10.33
N THR A 31 2.81 16.97 -9.40
CA THR A 31 2.23 15.63 -9.30
C THR A 31 0.75 15.72 -8.89
N ARG A 32 -0.14 15.00 -9.58
CA ARG A 32 -1.57 14.96 -9.23
C ARG A 32 -1.81 14.00 -8.05
N ASP A 33 -2.82 14.29 -7.22
CA ASP A 33 -3.27 13.36 -6.19
C ASP A 33 -3.89 12.09 -6.79
N SER A 34 -3.62 10.96 -6.14
CA SER A 34 -4.15 9.68 -6.55
C SER A 34 -4.04 8.69 -5.40
N ASN A 35 -5.12 7.95 -5.17
CA ASN A 35 -5.09 6.82 -4.26
C ASN A 35 -4.33 5.60 -4.83
N TYR A 36 -3.81 5.67 -6.05
CA TYR A 36 -2.92 4.67 -6.67
C TYR A 36 -1.44 5.09 -6.64
N ALA A 37 -1.10 6.14 -5.90
CA ALA A 37 0.27 6.61 -5.76
C ALA A 37 0.63 6.83 -4.27
N ALA A 38 1.91 6.75 -3.95
CA ALA A 38 2.47 7.26 -2.70
C ALA A 38 3.68 8.12 -3.03
N LEU A 39 3.83 9.24 -2.33
CA LEU A 39 4.99 10.12 -2.46
C LEU A 39 5.84 10.03 -1.19
N TYR A 40 7.15 9.88 -1.38
CA TYR A 40 8.13 9.78 -0.31
C TYR A 40 9.09 10.96 -0.32
N PHE A 41 9.37 11.49 0.86
CA PHE A 41 10.27 12.62 1.08
C PHE A 41 10.97 12.44 2.45
N PRO A 42 12.20 12.90 2.67
CA PRO A 42 13.12 13.53 1.71
C PRO A 42 13.98 12.52 0.95
N TRP A 43 14.90 13.02 0.13
CA TRP A 43 15.91 12.19 -0.53
C TRP A 43 16.87 11.57 0.48
N ILE A 44 17.43 10.41 0.11
CA ILE A 44 18.22 9.57 1.00
C ILE A 44 19.69 9.69 0.62
N THR A 45 20.55 9.85 1.62
CA THR A 45 21.99 9.79 1.44
C THR A 45 22.46 8.34 1.44
N VAL A 46 23.22 7.94 0.42
CA VAL A 46 23.88 6.64 0.33
C VAL A 46 25.36 6.81 -0.01
N PHE A 47 26.16 5.77 0.25
CA PHE A 47 27.55 5.73 -0.19
C PHE A 47 27.66 5.11 -1.58
N ASP A 48 28.30 5.83 -2.50
CA ASP A 48 28.65 5.39 -3.84
C ASP A 48 30.19 5.31 -3.99
N PRO A 49 30.76 4.08 -4.05
CA PRO A 49 32.20 3.91 -4.25
C PRO A 49 32.72 4.58 -5.54
N ALA A 50 31.91 4.66 -6.60
CA ALA A 50 32.32 5.28 -7.85
C ALA A 50 32.55 6.78 -7.67
N GLN A 51 31.73 7.44 -6.86
CA GLN A 51 31.88 8.87 -6.54
C GLN A 51 33.13 9.13 -5.73
N GLN A 52 33.48 8.26 -4.78
CA GLN A 52 34.73 8.37 -4.04
C GLN A 52 35.95 8.18 -4.96
N ILE A 53 35.87 7.27 -5.94
CA ILE A 53 36.95 7.06 -6.91
C ILE A 53 37.12 8.28 -7.83
N LEU A 54 36.02 8.86 -8.33
CA LEU A 54 36.04 10.02 -9.22
C LEU A 54 36.41 11.33 -8.50
N ASN A 55 36.03 11.45 -7.23
CA ASN A 55 36.36 12.58 -6.38
C ASN A 55 36.91 12.09 -5.03
N PRO A 56 38.23 11.82 -4.93
CA PRO A 56 38.87 11.29 -3.73
C PRO A 56 38.77 12.20 -2.49
N SER A 57 38.47 13.49 -2.69
CA SER A 57 38.26 14.45 -1.61
C SER A 57 36.83 14.42 -1.05
N SER A 58 35.90 13.73 -1.71
CA SER A 58 34.54 13.50 -1.22
C SER A 58 34.50 12.29 -0.28
N ASN A 59 33.49 12.23 0.58
CA ASN A 59 33.20 11.05 1.40
C ASN A 59 32.43 9.95 0.63
N GLY A 60 32.27 10.09 -0.70
CA GLY A 60 31.51 9.16 -1.54
C GLY A 60 29.99 9.21 -1.33
N SER A 61 29.46 10.16 -0.56
CA SER A 61 28.02 10.25 -0.32
C SER A 61 27.28 10.95 -1.45
N ILE A 62 26.15 10.40 -1.87
CA ILE A 62 25.22 11.00 -2.84
C ILE A 62 23.79 10.96 -2.33
N PHE A 63 22.96 11.88 -2.82
CA PHE A 63 21.52 11.81 -2.65
C PHE A 63 20.88 10.97 -3.75
N LEU A 64 20.02 10.04 -3.34
CA LEU A 64 19.17 9.27 -4.25
C LEU A 64 17.70 9.50 -3.96
N PRO A 65 16.85 9.44 -5.00
CA PRO A 65 15.41 9.44 -4.83
C PRO A 65 14.97 8.23 -3.97
N PRO A 66 14.02 8.41 -3.04
CA PRO A 66 13.59 7.36 -2.13
C PRO A 66 12.81 6.21 -2.78
N SER A 67 12.20 6.41 -3.95
CA SER A 67 11.29 5.46 -4.61
C SER A 67 11.90 4.07 -4.82
N GLY A 68 13.15 4.00 -5.26
CA GLY A 68 13.86 2.73 -5.44
C GLY A 68 14.06 1.96 -4.13
N HIS A 69 14.45 2.66 -3.06
CA HIS A 69 14.55 2.07 -1.72
C HIS A 69 13.18 1.61 -1.22
N MET A 70 12.14 2.41 -1.46
CA MET A 70 10.78 2.09 -1.06
C MET A 70 10.21 0.87 -1.80
N ALA A 71 10.54 0.68 -3.07
CA ALA A 71 10.19 -0.53 -3.80
C ALA A 71 10.81 -1.78 -3.14
N GLY A 72 12.07 -1.69 -2.69
CA GLY A 72 12.72 -2.76 -1.92
C GLY A 72 12.07 -3.00 -0.55
N VAL A 73 11.67 -1.92 0.15
CA VAL A 73 10.92 -2.03 1.41
C VAL A 73 9.58 -2.72 1.18
N TYR A 74 8.85 -2.36 0.12
CA TYR A 74 7.57 -2.99 -0.22
C TYR A 74 7.75 -4.48 -0.45
N ALA A 75 8.67 -4.87 -1.34
CA ALA A 75 8.93 -6.27 -1.64
C ALA A 75 9.29 -7.09 -0.38
N ARG A 76 10.12 -6.50 0.50
CA ARG A 76 10.51 -7.14 1.76
C ARG A 76 9.32 -7.30 2.72
N VAL A 77 8.56 -6.23 2.95
CA VAL A 77 7.41 -6.26 3.85
C VAL A 77 6.35 -7.24 3.36
N ASP A 78 6.06 -7.22 2.06
CA ASP A 78 5.06 -8.12 1.48
C ASP A 78 5.48 -9.59 1.62
N GLY A 79 6.77 -9.90 1.38
CA GLY A 79 7.30 -11.25 1.52
C GLY A 79 7.40 -11.75 2.97
N GLU A 80 7.66 -10.85 3.93
CA GLU A 80 7.82 -11.22 5.35
C GLU A 80 6.49 -11.18 6.14
N ARG A 81 5.55 -10.31 5.76
CA ARG A 81 4.37 -9.95 6.56
C ARG A 81 3.06 -9.86 5.78
N GLY A 82 3.10 -10.02 4.45
CA GLY A 82 1.95 -9.89 3.58
C GLY A 82 1.63 -8.45 3.17
N VAL A 83 1.01 -8.30 2.00
CA VAL A 83 0.69 -7.00 1.35
C VAL A 83 -0.23 -6.10 2.21
N PHE A 84 -1.01 -6.71 3.11
CA PHE A 84 -1.90 -5.99 4.03
C PHE A 84 -1.15 -5.23 5.14
N LYS A 85 0.13 -5.54 5.40
CA LYS A 85 0.96 -4.79 6.35
C LYS A 85 1.44 -3.48 5.71
N ALA A 86 1.15 -2.36 6.35
CA ALA A 86 1.65 -1.05 5.95
C ALA A 86 3.21 -1.02 5.88
N PRO A 87 3.81 -0.53 4.79
CA PRO A 87 5.27 -0.47 4.61
C PRO A 87 5.91 0.73 5.35
N ALA A 88 5.53 0.92 6.62
CA ALA A 88 6.03 1.96 7.51
C ALA A 88 6.57 1.37 8.83
N ASN A 89 7.35 2.18 9.54
CA ASN A 89 8.23 1.76 10.64
C ASN A 89 9.27 0.72 10.18
N GLU A 90 9.67 0.79 8.91
CA GLU A 90 10.65 -0.10 8.31
C GLU A 90 11.98 0.62 8.17
N VAL A 91 13.07 -0.06 8.50
CA VAL A 91 14.43 0.45 8.27
C VAL A 91 14.73 0.41 6.78
N ILE A 92 15.25 1.51 6.25
CA ILE A 92 15.76 1.58 4.89
C ILE A 92 17.21 1.10 4.91
N ARG A 93 17.46 -0.10 4.39
CA ARG A 93 18.81 -0.67 4.32
C ARG A 93 19.66 0.11 3.32
N GLY A 94 20.92 0.37 3.66
CA GLY A 94 21.85 1.13 2.81
C GLY A 94 21.71 2.65 2.90
N ALA A 95 20.65 3.16 3.53
CA ALA A 95 20.52 4.58 3.84
C ALA A 95 21.46 4.98 4.97
N LEU A 96 22.24 6.04 4.74
CA LEU A 96 23.18 6.59 5.71
C LEU A 96 22.60 7.80 6.43
N ASP A 97 21.95 8.69 5.69
CA ASP A 97 21.34 9.90 6.22
C ASP A 97 20.22 10.40 5.30
N LEU A 98 19.67 11.59 5.59
CA LEU A 98 18.60 12.24 4.85
C LEU A 98 19.02 13.63 4.39
N GLU A 99 18.51 14.06 3.24
CA GLU A 99 18.67 15.44 2.75
C GLU A 99 18.11 16.46 3.75
N TYR A 100 16.96 16.13 4.36
CA TYR A 100 16.30 16.95 5.37
C TYR A 100 15.97 16.15 6.63
N ASN A 101 16.23 16.73 7.80
CA ASN A 101 15.80 16.14 9.07
C ASN A 101 14.52 16.82 9.54
N LEU A 102 13.35 16.26 9.17
CA LEU A 102 12.06 16.81 9.54
C LEU A 102 11.71 16.51 11.01
N THR A 103 11.22 17.56 11.68
CA THR A 103 10.64 17.50 13.01
C THR A 103 9.28 16.79 12.99
N ARG A 104 8.79 16.46 14.19
CA ARG A 104 7.45 15.90 14.33
C ARG A 104 6.37 16.88 13.87
N ALA A 105 6.50 18.16 14.18
CA ALA A 105 5.49 19.18 13.85
C ALA A 105 5.36 19.36 12.33
N GLU A 106 6.48 19.38 11.59
CA GLU A 106 6.48 19.44 10.12
C GLU A 106 5.82 18.19 9.52
N GLN A 107 6.16 17.02 10.05
CA GLN A 107 5.52 15.76 9.63
C GLN A 107 3.99 15.80 9.87
N ASP A 108 3.54 16.28 11.03
CA ASP A 108 2.13 16.32 11.39
C ASP A 108 1.30 17.17 10.42
N GLY A 109 1.90 18.19 9.79
CA GLY A 109 1.28 18.98 8.72
C GLY A 109 1.30 18.33 7.34
N LEU A 110 2.28 17.46 7.05
CA LEU A 110 2.49 16.85 5.73
C LEU A 110 1.79 15.50 5.58
N ASN A 111 1.75 14.71 6.66
CA ASN A 111 1.24 13.35 6.65
C ASN A 111 -0.26 13.28 6.27
N PRO A 112 -1.18 14.08 6.83
CA PRO A 112 -2.59 14.08 6.42
C PRO A 112 -2.81 14.34 4.93
N LEU A 113 -1.84 14.99 4.26
CA LEU A 113 -1.91 15.36 2.86
C LEU A 113 -1.26 14.31 1.91
N GLY A 114 -0.80 13.18 2.46
CA GLY A 114 -0.27 12.06 1.69
C GLY A 114 1.22 12.14 1.37
N ILE A 115 1.98 12.99 2.07
CA ILE A 115 3.44 13.04 1.97
C ILE A 115 4.04 12.12 3.03
N ASN A 116 4.65 11.02 2.61
CA ASN A 116 5.23 10.03 3.51
C ASN A 116 6.66 10.40 3.88
N ILE A 117 6.87 10.76 5.14
CA ILE A 117 8.17 11.21 5.61
C ILE A 117 9.08 10.04 5.98
N ILE A 118 10.34 10.11 5.55
CA ILE A 118 11.43 9.26 6.01
C ILE A 118 12.18 10.02 7.10
N ARG A 119 12.49 9.34 8.22
CA ARG A 119 13.09 9.99 9.39
C ARG A 119 14.25 9.19 9.98
N SER A 120 15.20 9.90 10.57
CA SER A 120 16.28 9.32 11.36
C SER A 120 15.85 9.12 12.81
N PHE A 121 16.04 7.91 13.33
CA PHE A 121 15.84 7.56 14.73
C PHE A 121 17.11 6.93 15.29
N LYS A 122 17.91 7.73 16.03
CA LYS A 122 19.18 7.29 16.64
C LYS A 122 20.10 6.58 15.62
N GLY A 123 20.23 7.15 14.42
CA GLY A 123 21.05 6.60 13.33
C GLY A 123 20.36 5.56 12.45
N ASN A 124 19.13 5.13 12.77
CA ASN A 124 18.35 4.29 11.87
C ASN A 124 17.42 5.14 11.01
N ILE A 125 17.62 5.09 9.70
CA ILE A 125 16.72 5.73 8.73
C ILE A 125 15.50 4.84 8.52
N LYS A 126 14.31 5.38 8.79
CA LYS A 126 13.05 4.64 8.73
C LYS A 126 11.99 5.34 7.91
N VAL A 127 11.17 4.55 7.24
CA VAL A 127 9.93 5.00 6.61
C VAL A 127 8.92 5.30 7.71
N TRP A 128 8.36 6.51 7.73
CA TRP A 128 7.50 6.99 8.81
C TRP A 128 6.18 7.58 8.30
N GLY A 129 5.66 7.02 7.20
CA GLY A 129 4.34 7.31 6.63
C GLY A 129 3.85 6.14 5.77
N ALA A 130 2.53 5.95 5.71
CA ALA A 130 1.90 4.89 4.91
C ALA A 130 0.62 5.35 4.19
N ARG A 131 0.51 6.64 3.86
CA ARG A 131 -0.64 7.22 3.18
C ARG A 131 -0.44 7.31 1.66
N THR A 132 -1.51 7.16 0.91
CA THR A 132 -1.52 7.43 -0.53
C THR A 132 -1.45 8.93 -0.80
N LEU A 133 -1.08 9.34 -2.02
CA LEU A 133 -0.96 10.74 -2.39
C LEU A 133 -2.35 11.40 -2.44
N GLY A 134 -2.57 12.42 -1.62
CA GLY A 134 -3.89 12.97 -1.29
C GLY A 134 -4.37 12.61 0.13
N GLY A 135 -3.70 11.66 0.79
CA GLY A 135 -3.83 11.39 2.21
C GLY A 135 -5.27 11.15 2.66
N ASP A 136 -5.74 11.92 3.64
CA ASP A 136 -7.04 11.74 4.27
C ASP A 136 -8.22 11.98 3.30
N ASP A 137 -8.03 12.77 2.24
CA ASP A 137 -9.05 13.01 1.19
C ASP A 137 -9.35 11.76 0.35
N ASN A 138 -8.47 10.75 0.38
CA ASN A 138 -8.68 9.48 -0.31
C ASN A 138 -9.63 8.51 0.43
N GLY A 139 -10.22 8.92 1.55
CA GLY A 139 -11.27 8.19 2.26
C GLY A 139 -10.87 6.76 2.63
N GLU A 140 -11.59 5.77 2.11
CA GLU A 140 -11.34 4.35 2.40
C GLU A 140 -9.96 3.85 1.92
N TYR A 141 -9.38 4.52 0.92
CA TYR A 141 -8.12 4.13 0.29
C TYR A 141 -6.96 5.03 0.68
N LYS A 142 -7.09 5.77 1.79
CA LYS A 142 -6.05 6.64 2.31
C LYS A 142 -4.74 5.94 2.63
N TYR A 143 -4.76 4.63 2.90
CA TYR A 143 -3.57 3.85 3.25
C TYR A 143 -3.03 3.04 2.09
N ILE A 144 -1.71 3.05 1.97
CA ILE A 144 -0.95 2.30 0.95
C ILE A 144 -1.24 0.80 1.05
N SER A 145 -1.26 0.22 2.27
CA SER A 145 -1.55 -1.20 2.45
C SER A 145 -2.95 -1.57 1.95
N THR A 146 -3.95 -0.75 2.28
CA THR A 146 -5.33 -1.00 1.82
C THR A 146 -5.40 -0.95 0.30
N ARG A 147 -4.84 0.10 -0.34
CA ARG A 147 -4.83 0.18 -1.80
C ARG A 147 -4.11 -0.99 -2.44
N ARG A 148 -2.87 -1.26 -2.03
CA ARG A 148 -2.05 -2.32 -2.62
C ARG A 148 -2.67 -3.70 -2.40
N TYR A 149 -3.30 -3.93 -1.26
CA TYR A 149 -4.00 -5.17 -0.99
C TYR A 149 -5.21 -5.35 -1.92
N PHE A 150 -5.99 -4.31 -2.20
CA PHE A 150 -7.06 -4.39 -3.21
C PHE A 150 -6.54 -4.67 -4.61
N ASN A 151 -5.40 -4.08 -5.01
CA ASN A 151 -4.79 -4.39 -6.29
C ASN A 151 -4.34 -5.86 -6.34
N PHE A 152 -3.69 -6.35 -5.27
CA PHE A 152 -3.29 -7.74 -5.13
C PHE A 152 -4.47 -8.72 -5.20
N LEU A 153 -5.58 -8.41 -4.53
CA LEU A 153 -6.80 -9.23 -4.61
C LEU A 153 -7.34 -9.28 -6.04
N ARG A 154 -7.44 -8.14 -6.73
CA ARG A 154 -7.94 -8.08 -8.12
C ARG A 154 -7.08 -8.95 -9.03
N GLU A 155 -5.77 -8.73 -9.02
CA GLU A 155 -4.84 -9.46 -9.89
C GLU A 155 -4.86 -10.97 -9.60
N SER A 156 -4.79 -11.35 -8.33
CA SER A 156 -4.78 -12.78 -7.95
C SER A 156 -6.08 -13.50 -8.30
N ILE A 157 -7.22 -12.80 -8.20
CA ILE A 157 -8.52 -13.35 -8.57
C ILE A 157 -8.64 -13.45 -10.09
N ASP A 158 -8.20 -12.43 -10.83
CA ASP A 158 -8.21 -12.45 -12.29
C ASP A 158 -7.32 -13.60 -12.83
N GLU A 159 -6.07 -13.68 -12.40
CA GLU A 159 -5.15 -14.77 -12.76
C GLU A 159 -5.71 -16.14 -12.34
N GLY A 160 -6.21 -16.25 -11.10
CA GLY A 160 -6.76 -17.48 -10.55
C GLY A 160 -8.06 -17.96 -11.19
N THR A 161 -8.76 -17.08 -11.93
CA THR A 161 -10.04 -17.40 -12.57
C THR A 161 -10.00 -17.37 -14.10
N GLN A 162 -8.81 -17.28 -14.72
CA GLN A 162 -8.64 -17.34 -16.17
C GLN A 162 -9.28 -18.58 -16.83
N PHE A 163 -9.42 -19.68 -16.10
CA PHE A 163 -10.12 -20.88 -16.60
C PHE A 163 -11.59 -20.62 -16.96
N ALA A 164 -12.21 -19.53 -16.49
CA ALA A 164 -13.61 -19.22 -16.74
C ALA A 164 -13.85 -18.61 -18.12
N VAL A 165 -12.79 -18.11 -18.77
CA VAL A 165 -12.87 -17.47 -20.08
C VAL A 165 -13.28 -18.52 -21.12
N PHE A 166 -14.29 -18.19 -21.94
CA PHE A 166 -14.90 -19.08 -22.95
C PHE A 166 -15.55 -20.37 -22.43
N GLU A 167 -15.76 -20.51 -21.13
CA GLU A 167 -16.51 -21.63 -20.57
C GLU A 167 -18.04 -21.43 -20.72
N PRO A 168 -18.84 -22.51 -20.80
CA PRO A 168 -20.29 -22.39 -20.79
C PRO A 168 -20.78 -21.75 -19.48
N ASN A 169 -21.52 -20.64 -19.60
CA ASN A 169 -22.06 -19.90 -18.47
C ASN A 169 -23.23 -20.65 -17.80
N ASN A 170 -22.88 -21.60 -16.93
CA ASN A 170 -23.80 -22.51 -16.26
C ASN A 170 -23.55 -22.59 -14.74
N LEU A 171 -24.42 -23.31 -14.04
CA LEU A 171 -24.32 -23.48 -12.58
C LEU A 171 -22.97 -24.07 -12.13
N ALA A 172 -22.36 -24.95 -12.94
CA ALA A 172 -21.08 -25.56 -12.59
C ALA A 172 -19.93 -24.54 -12.64
N LEU A 173 -19.93 -23.64 -13.64
CA LEU A 173 -18.97 -22.53 -13.73
C LEU A 173 -19.08 -21.63 -12.50
N TRP A 174 -20.30 -21.23 -12.12
CA TRP A 174 -20.53 -20.36 -10.96
C TRP A 174 -20.03 -20.99 -9.66
N GLN A 175 -20.28 -22.29 -9.45
CA GLN A 175 -19.77 -23.01 -8.28
C GLN A 175 -18.24 -23.12 -8.30
N ARG A 176 -17.63 -23.31 -9.48
CA ARG A 176 -16.17 -23.35 -9.61
C ARG A 176 -15.53 -21.99 -9.30
N ILE A 177 -16.10 -20.89 -9.78
CA ILE A 177 -15.66 -19.52 -9.43
C ILE A 177 -15.78 -19.30 -7.93
N LYS A 178 -16.95 -19.55 -7.33
CA LYS A 178 -17.18 -19.37 -5.89
C LYS A 178 -16.17 -20.12 -5.04
N ARG A 179 -15.93 -21.40 -5.36
CA ARG A 179 -14.97 -22.23 -4.64
C ARG A 179 -13.54 -21.70 -4.78
N THR A 180 -13.11 -21.39 -6.00
CA THR A 180 -11.73 -20.92 -6.26
C THR A 180 -11.44 -19.61 -5.52
N VAL A 181 -12.33 -18.63 -5.65
CA VAL A 181 -12.18 -17.33 -4.95
C VAL A 181 -12.34 -17.50 -3.45
N GLY A 182 -13.28 -18.34 -3.01
CA GLY A 182 -13.51 -18.63 -1.59
C GLY A 182 -12.30 -19.27 -0.90
N ASP A 183 -11.67 -20.25 -1.55
CA ASP A 183 -10.47 -20.91 -1.03
C ASP A 183 -9.29 -19.93 -0.94
N PHE A 184 -9.13 -19.05 -1.92
CA PHE A 184 -8.13 -17.98 -1.89
C PHE A 184 -8.35 -17.02 -0.71
N LEU A 185 -9.57 -16.48 -0.56
CA LEU A 185 -9.91 -15.53 0.51
C LEU A 185 -9.86 -16.19 1.89
N LEU A 186 -10.13 -17.49 1.99
CA LEU A 186 -9.97 -18.25 3.24
C LEU A 186 -8.50 -18.28 3.68
N ASN A 187 -7.56 -18.44 2.74
CA ASN A 187 -6.13 -18.36 3.05
C ASN A 187 -5.75 -16.94 3.48
N GLN A 188 -6.23 -15.91 2.78
CA GLN A 188 -5.99 -14.52 3.18
C GLN A 188 -6.50 -14.20 4.59
N TRP A 189 -7.67 -14.74 4.98
CA TRP A 189 -8.19 -14.60 6.33
C TRP A 189 -7.31 -15.33 7.36
N ARG A 190 -6.86 -16.56 7.07
CA ARG A 190 -5.94 -17.31 7.94
C ARG A 190 -4.61 -16.59 8.16
N ASP A 191 -4.13 -15.89 7.14
CA ASP A 191 -2.91 -15.07 7.20
C ASP A 191 -3.11 -13.75 7.96
N GLY A 192 -4.35 -13.46 8.41
CA GLY A 192 -4.69 -12.27 9.18
C GLY A 192 -4.88 -11.01 8.34
N ALA A 193 -5.02 -11.13 7.02
CA ALA A 193 -5.24 -10.01 6.12
C ALA A 193 -6.69 -9.47 6.19
N LEU A 194 -7.63 -10.34 6.54
CA LEU A 194 -9.05 -10.04 6.64
C LEU A 194 -9.52 -10.06 8.10
N PHE A 195 -10.35 -9.09 8.48
CA PHE A 195 -10.89 -8.91 9.81
C PHE A 195 -12.22 -9.65 9.96
N GLY A 196 -12.32 -10.50 10.98
CA GLY A 196 -13.54 -11.24 11.32
C GLY A 196 -13.20 -12.45 12.18
N ALA A 197 -14.06 -12.79 13.14
CA ALA A 197 -13.84 -13.97 13.98
C ALA A 197 -14.12 -15.27 13.22
N THR A 198 -14.93 -15.21 12.16
CA THR A 198 -15.20 -16.32 11.24
C THR A 198 -15.01 -15.87 9.79
N PRO A 199 -14.78 -16.79 8.83
CA PRO A 199 -14.68 -16.46 7.41
C PRO A 199 -15.88 -15.67 6.89
N GLU A 200 -17.09 -15.98 7.33
CA GLU A 200 -18.35 -15.36 6.88
C GLU A 200 -18.48 -13.89 7.34
N GLN A 201 -17.80 -13.52 8.43
CA GLN A 201 -17.67 -12.12 8.86
C GLN A 201 -16.58 -11.38 8.07
N ALA A 202 -15.60 -12.11 7.55
CA ALA A 202 -14.41 -11.56 6.91
C ALA A 202 -14.58 -11.37 5.41
N PHE A 203 -15.30 -12.25 4.73
CA PHE A 203 -15.56 -12.14 3.29
C PHE A 203 -16.82 -12.90 2.84
N PHE A 204 -17.29 -12.58 1.64
CA PHE A 204 -18.28 -13.38 0.92
C PHE A 204 -17.98 -13.41 -0.58
N VAL A 205 -18.41 -14.48 -1.24
CA VAL A 205 -18.36 -14.63 -2.70
C VAL A 205 -19.74 -15.08 -3.19
N LYS A 206 -20.36 -14.25 -4.03
CA LYS A 206 -21.68 -14.51 -4.60
C LYS A 206 -21.58 -14.59 -6.13
N CYS A 207 -21.86 -15.77 -6.66
CA CYS A 207 -22.01 -16.02 -8.09
C CYS A 207 -23.18 -17.01 -8.23
N ASP A 208 -24.35 -16.47 -8.54
CA ASP A 208 -25.61 -17.20 -8.58
C ASP A 208 -26.58 -16.54 -9.57
N ALA A 209 -27.85 -16.98 -9.57
CA ALA A 209 -28.87 -16.48 -10.47
C ALA A 209 -29.26 -15.01 -10.22
N GLU A 210 -28.99 -14.47 -9.01
CA GLU A 210 -29.25 -13.06 -8.73
C GLU A 210 -28.16 -12.17 -9.33
N THR A 211 -26.90 -12.61 -9.29
CA THR A 211 -25.80 -11.88 -9.96
C THR A 211 -25.72 -12.18 -11.46
N ASN A 212 -26.29 -13.28 -11.92
CA ASN A 212 -26.28 -13.71 -13.33
C ASN A 212 -27.70 -14.00 -13.85
N PRO A 213 -28.58 -12.97 -13.92
CA PRO A 213 -29.89 -13.12 -14.53
C PRO A 213 -29.75 -13.42 -16.04
N LYS A 214 -30.88 -13.67 -16.71
CA LYS A 214 -30.90 -14.12 -18.11
C LYS A 214 -30.17 -13.11 -19.02
N GLU A 215 -30.36 -11.83 -18.79
CA GLU A 215 -29.84 -10.73 -19.59
C GLU A 215 -28.30 -10.68 -19.54
N VAL A 216 -27.71 -10.85 -18.35
CA VAL A 216 -26.25 -10.92 -18.16
C VAL A 216 -25.65 -12.13 -18.86
N ARG A 217 -26.31 -13.29 -18.74
CA ARG A 217 -25.86 -14.52 -19.42
C ARG A 217 -25.95 -14.43 -20.94
N GLU A 218 -27.01 -13.84 -21.47
CA GLU A 218 -27.19 -13.64 -22.91
C GLU A 218 -26.20 -12.62 -23.49
N ALA A 219 -25.71 -11.67 -22.67
CA ALA A 219 -24.60 -10.79 -23.01
C ALA A 219 -23.23 -11.49 -23.00
N GLY A 220 -23.16 -12.76 -22.59
CA GLY A 220 -21.91 -13.52 -22.49
C GLY A 220 -21.09 -13.21 -21.24
N GLU A 221 -21.69 -12.54 -20.24
CA GLU A 221 -21.01 -12.10 -19.03
C GLU A 221 -21.25 -13.08 -17.86
N VAL A 222 -20.24 -13.26 -17.01
CA VAL A 222 -20.38 -13.92 -15.71
C VAL A 222 -19.95 -12.96 -14.61
N VAL A 223 -20.83 -12.70 -13.64
CA VAL A 223 -20.63 -11.73 -12.57
C VAL A 223 -20.52 -12.46 -11.23
N ALA A 224 -19.41 -12.23 -10.54
CA ALA A 224 -19.18 -12.64 -9.16
C ALA A 224 -19.03 -11.39 -8.29
N LEU A 225 -19.93 -11.23 -7.31
CA LEU A 225 -19.84 -10.17 -6.30
C LEU A 225 -19.00 -10.67 -5.13
N ILE A 226 -17.95 -9.92 -4.79
CA ILE A 226 -16.99 -10.29 -3.75
C ILE A 226 -16.92 -9.15 -2.74
N GLY A 227 -17.12 -9.46 -1.47
CA GLY A 227 -16.92 -8.52 -0.36
C GLY A 227 -15.83 -9.00 0.57
N VAL A 228 -15.00 -8.07 1.06
CA VAL A 228 -13.88 -8.35 1.98
C VAL A 228 -13.82 -7.29 3.08
N ALA A 229 -13.55 -7.71 4.31
CA ALA A 229 -13.29 -6.84 5.44
C ALA A 229 -11.79 -6.76 5.69
N ILE A 230 -11.11 -5.73 5.20
CA ILE A 230 -9.64 -5.63 5.28
C ILE A 230 -9.20 -5.05 6.62
N VAL A 231 -8.11 -5.58 7.17
CA VAL A 231 -7.48 -5.01 8.37
C VAL A 231 -6.85 -3.64 8.03
N LYS A 232 -7.25 -2.60 8.77
CA LYS A 232 -6.65 -1.26 8.66
C LYS A 232 -5.44 -1.11 9.60
N PRO A 233 -4.39 -0.37 9.21
CA PRO A 233 -3.24 -0.16 10.08
C PRO A 233 -3.61 0.65 11.33
N ALA A 234 -3.05 0.26 12.47
CA ALA A 234 -3.13 1.03 13.71
C ALA A 234 -2.12 2.19 13.69
N GLU A 235 -2.57 3.38 13.27
CA GLU A 235 -1.72 4.58 13.19
C GLU A 235 -1.46 5.21 14.56
N PHE A 236 -2.45 5.14 15.47
CA PHE A 236 -2.37 5.70 16.81
C PHE A 236 -2.67 4.62 17.84
N VAL A 237 -1.80 4.50 18.85
CA VAL A 237 -2.04 3.65 20.02
C VAL A 237 -2.30 4.56 21.21
N ILE A 238 -3.54 4.57 21.70
CA ILE A 238 -3.98 5.43 22.80
C ILE A 238 -4.09 4.57 24.07
N PHE A 239 -3.18 4.77 25.02
CA PHE A 239 -3.28 4.18 26.35
C PHE A 239 -4.09 5.10 27.26
N ARG A 240 -5.18 4.58 27.85
CA ARG A 240 -5.95 5.28 28.89
C ARG A 240 -5.62 4.64 30.23
N ILE A 241 -4.90 5.37 31.08
CA ILE A 241 -4.49 4.90 32.40
C ILE A 241 -5.43 5.56 33.43
N GLN A 242 -6.07 4.74 34.25
CA GLN A 242 -6.90 5.19 35.37
C GLN A 242 -6.39 4.53 36.64
N GLN A 243 -6.39 5.29 37.73
CA GLN A 243 -6.13 4.75 39.06
C GLN A 243 -7.41 4.06 39.55
N MET A 244 -7.32 2.76 39.84
CA MET A 244 -8.40 2.05 40.53
C MET A 244 -8.26 2.28 42.05
N ALA A 245 -9.38 2.51 42.74
CA ALA A 245 -9.42 2.42 44.19
C ALA A 245 -9.22 0.94 44.57
N GLY A 246 -8.23 0.67 45.44
CA GLY A 246 -8.05 -0.66 45.99
C GLY A 246 -9.04 -0.88 47.13
N GLU A 247 -9.90 -1.88 46.99
CA GLU A 247 -10.58 -2.53 48.13
C GLU A 247 -9.92 -3.90 48.38
#